data_AF-A0A931VZZ3-F1
#
_entry.id   AF-A0A931VZZ3-F1
#
_cell.length_a   1.000
_cell.length_b   1.000
_cell.length_c   1.000
_cell.angle_alpha   90.00
_cell.angle_beta   90.00
_cell.angle_gamma   90.00
#
_symmetry.space_group_name_H-M   'P 1'
#
loop_
_entity.id
_entity.type
_entity.pdbx_description
1 polymer ?
#
loop_
_entity_poly.entity_id
_entity_poly.type
_entity_poly.pdbx_seq_one_letter_code
_entity_poly.pdbx_strand_id
1 'polypeptide(L)'
;MPQRISVRAPATSANLGCAFDCAALALNLYLDIHVTPRADKEVTVQYRGVNPERVPTDDSNLIVRTMRRTLEKWHKTKGFDLE
;
A
#
# COMPACT_ATOMS: atom_id res chain seq x y z
N MET A 1 -11.97 19.39 -5.18
CA MET A 1 -11.93 18.11 -4.45
C MET A 1 -10.47 17.69 -4.33
N PRO A 2 -9.98 17.22 -3.18
CA PRO A 2 -8.62 16.69 -3.11
C PRO A 2 -8.49 15.54 -4.11
N GLN A 3 -7.37 15.50 -4.83
CA GLN A 3 -7.11 14.49 -5.83
C GLN A 3 -6.99 13.12 -5.13
N ARG A 4 -7.92 12.20 -5.40
CA ARG A 4 -7.83 10.80 -4.97
C ARG A 4 -6.98 10.03 -5.98
N ILE A 5 -5.95 9.34 -5.51
CA ILE A 5 -5.11 8.45 -6.32
C ILE A 5 -5.55 7.02 -6.04
N SER A 6 -5.79 6.24 -7.10
CA SER A 6 -6.12 4.81 -7.00
C SER A 6 -4.99 3.98 -7.56
N VAL A 7 -4.58 2.95 -6.83
CA VAL A 7 -3.59 1.96 -7.24
C VAL A 7 -4.22 0.58 -7.09
N ARG A 8 -4.09 -0.25 -8.12
CA ARG A 8 -4.50 -1.66 -8.09
C ARG A 8 -3.26 -2.54 -8.18
N ALA A 9 -2.99 -3.32 -7.15
CA ALA A 9 -1.85 -4.23 -7.09
C ALA A 9 -2.31 -5.69 -7.17
N PRO A 10 -1.79 -6.51 -8.10
CA PRO A 10 -2.12 -7.93 -8.14
C PRO A 10 -1.40 -8.69 -7.02
N ALA A 11 -2.06 -9.70 -6.47
CA ALA A 11 -1.40 -10.76 -5.72
C ALA A 11 -0.45 -11.52 -6.65
N THR A 12 0.62 -12.07 -6.10
CA THR A 12 1.62 -12.84 -6.86
C THR A 12 1.88 -14.20 -6.23
N SER A 13 2.29 -15.16 -7.06
CA SER A 13 2.80 -16.46 -6.63
C SER A 13 4.21 -16.65 -7.19
N ALA A 14 5.16 -17.03 -6.34
CA ALA A 14 6.56 -17.25 -6.69
C ALA A 14 6.96 -18.73 -6.48
N ASN A 15 8.23 -19.07 -6.71
CA ASN A 15 8.78 -20.43 -6.55
C ASN A 15 8.11 -21.47 -7.44
N LEU A 16 8.00 -21.14 -8.72
CA LEU A 16 7.32 -21.94 -9.75
C LEU A 16 8.20 -23.12 -10.20
N GLY A 17 8.40 -24.09 -9.31
CA GLY A 17 9.24 -25.25 -9.56
C GLY A 17 10.72 -24.88 -9.65
N CYS A 18 11.34 -25.12 -10.82
CA CYS A 18 12.77 -24.83 -11.04
C CYS A 18 13.08 -23.33 -11.09
N ALA A 19 12.07 -22.47 -11.18
CA ALA A 19 12.22 -21.01 -11.23
C ALA A 19 12.32 -20.39 -9.82
N PHE A 20 13.19 -20.95 -8.98
CA PHE A 20 13.46 -20.45 -7.63
C PHE A 20 14.10 -19.06 -7.67
N ASP A 21 13.59 -18.12 -6.87
CA ASP A 21 14.07 -16.73 -6.75
C ASP A 21 14.19 -15.91 -8.05
N CYS A 22 13.59 -16.35 -9.16
CA CYS A 22 13.72 -15.68 -10.45
C CYS A 22 12.43 -15.46 -11.23
N ALA A 23 11.32 -16.12 -10.86
CA ALA A 23 10.03 -15.94 -11.52
C ALA A 23 8.86 -15.86 -10.53
N ALA A 24 7.84 -15.09 -10.94
CA ALA A 24 6.56 -15.02 -10.27
C ALA A 24 5.42 -14.82 -11.29
N LEU A 25 4.21 -15.23 -10.91
CA LEU A 25 2.97 -15.03 -11.66
C LEU A 25 2.09 -14.02 -10.93
N ALA A 26 1.61 -13.01 -11.66
CA ALA A 26 0.54 -12.15 -11.19
C ALA A 26 -0.81 -12.87 -11.33
N LEU A 27 -1.63 -12.81 -10.29
CA LEU A 27 -2.93 -13.47 -10.23
C LEU A 27 -4.06 -12.44 -10.42
N ASN A 28 -5.22 -12.90 -10.88
CA ASN A 28 -6.44 -12.10 -10.99
C ASN A 28 -7.12 -11.91 -9.61
N LEU A 29 -6.33 -11.52 -8.61
CA LEU A 29 -6.71 -11.23 -7.24
C LEU A 29 -6.00 -9.93 -6.85
N TYR A 30 -6.74 -8.91 -6.42
CA TYR A 30 -6.20 -7.56 -6.32
C TYR A 30 -6.36 -6.96 -4.93
N LEU A 31 -5.38 -6.14 -4.57
CA LEU A 31 -5.50 -5.13 -3.52
C LEU A 31 -5.73 -3.78 -4.20
N ASP A 32 -6.91 -3.21 -3.98
CA ASP A 32 -7.24 -1.85 -4.37
C ASP A 32 -6.85 -0.90 -3.23
N ILE A 33 -6.04 0.10 -3.55
CA ILE A 33 -5.49 1.07 -2.61
C ILE A 33 -5.89 2.46 -3.06
N HIS A 34 -6.50 3.21 -2.16
CA HIS A 34 -6.92 4.57 -2.39
C HIS A 34 -6.17 5.51 -1.46
N VAL A 35 -5.58 6.55 -2.03
CA VAL A 35 -4.81 7.55 -1.30
C VAL A 35 -5.41 8.92 -1.53
N THR A 36 -5.73 9.61 -0.43
CA THR A 36 -6.13 11.03 -0.46
C THR A 36 -5.06 11.85 0.26
N PRO A 37 -4.30 12.72 -0.43
CA PRO A 37 -3.31 13.58 0.21
C PRO A 37 -3.96 14.58 1.17
N ARG A 38 -3.30 14.81 2.30
CA ARG A 38 -3.71 15.80 3.30
C ARG A 38 -2.80 17.03 3.27
N ALA A 39 -3.27 18.11 3.88
CA ALA A 39 -2.48 19.34 4.04
C ALA A 39 -1.58 19.29 5.29
N ASP A 40 -2.00 18.55 6.32
CA ASP A 40 -1.22 18.28 7.53
C ASP A 40 -0.24 17.10 7.31
N LYS A 41 0.38 16.61 8.39
CA LYS A 41 1.32 15.47 8.36
C LYS A 41 0.69 14.16 8.85
N GLU A 42 -0.61 14.18 9.15
CA GLU A 42 -1.32 13.05 9.75
C GLU A 42 -1.51 11.91 8.75
N VAL A 43 -1.54 10.69 9.25
CA VAL A 43 -1.81 9.51 8.44
C VAL A 43 -2.96 8.73 9.05
N THR A 44 -3.93 8.36 8.23
CA THR A 44 -4.98 7.42 8.64
C THR A 44 -4.98 6.22 7.71
N VAL A 45 -5.33 5.06 8.25
CA VAL A 45 -5.46 3.82 7.50
C VAL A 45 -6.80 3.19 7.82
N GLN A 46 -7.55 2.87 6.79
CA GLN A 46 -8.72 2.01 6.85
C GLN A 46 -8.42 0.81 5.96
N TYR A 47 -8.77 -0.39 6.41
CA TYR A 47 -8.64 -1.58 5.60
C TYR A 47 -9.97 -2.32 5.61
N ARG A 48 -10.47 -2.64 4.41
CA ARG A 48 -11.67 -3.44 4.20
C ARG A 48 -11.26 -4.67 3.42
N GLY A 49 -11.29 -5.83 4.07
CA GLY A 49 -10.89 -7.07 3.42
C GLY A 49 -10.87 -8.24 4.38
N VAL A 50 -10.18 -9.29 3.96
CA VAL A 50 -10.04 -10.52 4.74
C VAL A 50 -9.13 -10.26 5.95
N ASN A 51 -9.55 -10.73 7.12
CA ASN A 51 -8.83 -10.66 8.40
C ASN A 51 -8.35 -9.23 8.76
N PRO A 52 -9.27 -8.25 8.88
CA PRO A 52 -8.90 -6.86 9.13
C PRO A 52 -8.12 -6.66 10.44
N GLU A 53 -8.35 -7.51 11.43
CA GLU A 53 -7.62 -7.52 12.71
C GLU A 53 -6.13 -7.84 12.57
N ARG A 54 -5.71 -8.42 11.43
CA ARG A 54 -4.30 -8.74 11.13
C ARG A 54 -3.58 -7.64 10.37
N VAL A 55 -4.28 -6.61 9.91
CA VAL A 55 -3.69 -5.50 9.15
C VAL A 55 -3.52 -4.31 10.08
N PRO A 56 -2.27 -3.90 10.40
CA PRO A 56 -2.06 -2.73 11.23
C PRO A 56 -2.65 -1.49 10.57
N THR A 57 -3.37 -0.67 11.33
CA THR A 57 -3.96 0.59 10.88
C THR A 57 -3.17 1.82 11.37
N ASP A 58 -2.00 1.59 11.94
CA ASP A 58 -1.09 2.60 12.44
C ASP A 58 0.15 2.73 11.54
N ASP A 59 1.14 3.48 12.01
CA ASP A 59 2.40 3.72 11.31
C ASP A 59 3.25 2.47 11.06
N SER A 60 2.93 1.32 11.67
CA SER A 60 3.60 0.05 11.40
C SER A 60 3.15 -0.60 10.09
N ASN A 61 2.02 -0.16 9.51
CA ASN A 61 1.52 -0.64 8.23
C ASN A 61 2.57 -0.51 7.11
N LEU A 62 2.79 -1.60 6.35
CA LEU A 62 3.85 -1.65 5.35
C LEU A 62 3.66 -0.63 4.21
N ILE A 63 2.42 -0.34 3.81
CA ILE A 63 2.12 0.66 2.78
C ILE A 63 2.46 2.05 3.31
N VAL A 64 2.02 2.38 4.53
CA VAL A 64 2.35 3.66 5.20
C VAL A 64 3.86 3.86 5.30
N ARG A 65 4.60 2.86 5.80
CA ARG A 65 6.06 2.92 5.92
C ARG A 65 6.75 3.14 4.58
N THR A 66 6.31 2.40 3.56
CA THR A 66 6.84 2.51 2.19
C THR A 66 6.59 3.90 1.61
N MET A 67 5.36 4.40 1.75
CA MET A 67 4.98 5.73 1.27
C MET A 67 5.74 6.84 1.98
N ARG A 68 5.81 6.83 3.32
CA ARG A 68 6.56 7.82 4.09
C ARG A 68 8.04 7.85 3.69
N ARG A 69 8.69 6.69 3.62
CA ARG A 69 10.10 6.59 3.20
C ARG A 69 10.33 7.13 1.78
N THR A 70 9.38 6.92 0.88
CA THR A 70 9.47 7.40 -0.50
C THR A 70 9.26 8.91 -0.58
N LEU A 71 8.24 9.43 0.12
CA LEU A 71 7.94 10.86 0.16
C LEU A 71 9.07 11.66 0.83
N GLU A 72 9.65 11.15 1.91
CA GLU A 72 10.80 11.75 2.59
C GLU A 72 12.00 11.90 1.63
N LYS A 73 12.32 10.85 0.86
CA LYS A 73 13.36 10.90 -0.19
C LYS A 73 13.07 11.93 -1.29
N TRP A 74 11.81 12.29 -1.49
CA TRP A 74 11.38 13.32 -2.44
C TRP A 74 11.19 14.70 -1.79
N HIS A 75 11.61 14.87 -0.53
CA HIS A 75 11.41 16.08 0.26
C HIS A 75 9.93 16.50 0.36
N LYS A 76 9.01 15.51 0.38
CA LYS A 76 7.58 15.70 0.60
C LYS A 76 7.22 15.20 1.99
N THR A 77 6.54 16.04 2.78
CA THR A 77 6.15 15.70 4.16
C THR A 77 4.64 15.73 4.38
N LYS A 78 3.84 15.57 3.32
CA LYS A 78 2.38 15.59 3.43
C LYS A 78 1.86 14.29 4.04
N GLY A 79 0.87 14.43 4.90
CA GLY A 79 0.02 13.35 5.38
C GLY A 79 -0.91 12.81 4.30
N PHE A 80 -1.57 11.70 4.58
CA PHE A 80 -2.49 11.06 3.65
C PHE A 80 -3.47 10.12 4.37
N ASP A 81 -4.67 10.03 3.83
CA ASP A 81 -5.65 9.01 4.20
C ASP A 81 -5.51 7.83 3.23
N LEU A 82 -5.40 6.63 3.79
CA LEU A 82 -5.25 5.36 3.07
C LEU A 82 -6.50 4.50 3.30
N GLU A 83 -7.12 4.02 2.23
CA GLU A 83 -8.25 3.07 2.23
C GLU A 83 -8.00 1.88 1.30
#